data_AF-A0AAX2LNK5-F1
#
_entry.id   AF-A0AAX2LNK5-F1
#
_cell.length_a   1.000
_cell.length_b   1.000
_cell.length_c   1.000
_cell.angle_alpha   90.00
_cell.angle_beta   90.00
_cell.angle_gamma   90.00
#
_symmetry.space_group_name_H-M   'P 1'
#
loop_
_entity.id
_entity.type
_entity.pdbx_description
1 polymer ?
#
loop_
_entity_poly.entity_id
_entity_poly.type
_entity_poly.pdbx_seq_one_letter_code
_entity_poly.pdbx_strand_id
1 'polypeptide(L)'
;MADLAWLTPPVIAGGSVLIVLLLLLALFRLRRSSSKQADYFRQQLRHLDKELQKSNKQVLEVRSVMVGLGQKVSEQQDIILHLNERLKELENADTDGRLYTRASKMVKLGADINELIEECELPKAEAELMLSLQKKLSGKEAIPPLTSHPERKVAAPGEKRPARKPSR
;
A
#
# COMPACT_ATOMS: atom_id res chain seq x y z
N MET A 1 24.47 -69.08 -72.18
CA MET A 1 24.49 -67.70 -71.64
C MET A 1 24.60 -66.69 -72.79
N ALA A 2 23.64 -66.67 -73.72
CA ALA A 2 23.72 -65.74 -74.87
C ALA A 2 22.36 -65.31 -75.45
N ASP A 3 21.26 -65.51 -74.72
CA ASP A 3 19.91 -65.24 -75.27
C ASP A 3 19.33 -63.87 -74.87
N LEU A 4 20.12 -63.00 -74.24
CA LEU A 4 19.72 -61.63 -73.86
C LEU A 4 20.22 -60.54 -74.81
N ALA A 5 20.95 -60.90 -75.87
CA ALA A 5 21.63 -59.96 -76.75
C ALA A 5 20.86 -59.61 -78.04
N TRP A 6 19.66 -60.18 -78.26
CA TRP A 6 18.82 -59.95 -79.44
C TRP A 6 17.54 -59.14 -79.14
N LEU A 7 17.50 -58.38 -78.04
CA LEU A 7 16.56 -57.28 -77.94
C LEU A 7 17.09 -56.11 -78.76
N THR A 8 16.30 -55.68 -79.73
CA THR A 8 16.62 -54.55 -80.60
C THR A 8 16.99 -53.31 -79.76
N PRO A 9 18.13 -52.63 -80.04
CA PRO A 9 18.55 -51.42 -79.34
C PRO A 9 17.46 -50.35 -79.16
N PRO A 10 16.50 -50.14 -80.08
CA PRO A 10 15.38 -49.21 -79.85
C PRO A 10 14.45 -49.63 -78.69
N VAL A 11 14.27 -50.92 -78.40
CA VAL A 11 13.37 -51.38 -77.33
C VAL A 11 13.98 -51.13 -75.95
N ILE A 12 15.29 -51.36 -75.80
CA ILE A 12 16.03 -51.08 -74.55
C ILE A 12 16.05 -49.57 -74.29
N ALA A 13 16.29 -48.76 -75.33
CA ALA A 13 16.24 -47.30 -75.23
C ALA A 13 14.84 -46.82 -74.80
N GLY A 14 13.77 -47.33 -75.41
CA GLY A 14 12.39 -46.99 -75.04
C GLY A 14 12.03 -47.37 -73.59
N GLY A 15 12.44 -48.56 -73.15
CA GLY A 15 12.23 -49.02 -71.78
C GLY A 15 12.94 -48.14 -70.74
N SER A 16 14.18 -47.73 -71.01
CA SER A 16 14.95 -46.86 -70.11
C SER A 16 14.29 -45.47 -69.94
N VAL A 17 13.80 -44.87 -71.02
CA VAL A 17 13.10 -43.58 -70.99
C VAL A 17 11.81 -43.67 -70.19
N LEU A 18 11.04 -44.76 -70.36
CA LEU A 18 9.82 -45.01 -69.58
C LEU A 18 10.12 -45.16 -68.07
N ILE A 19 11.17 -45.90 -67.72
CA ILE A 19 11.58 -46.08 -66.31
C ILE A 19 12.00 -44.75 -65.69
N VAL A 20 12.79 -43.94 -66.41
CA VAL A 20 13.20 -42.60 -65.95
C VAL A 20 11.98 -41.69 -65.78
N LEU A 21 11.03 -41.70 -66.73
CA LEU A 21 9.81 -40.92 -66.65
C LEU A 21 8.94 -41.33 -65.44
N LEU A 22 8.80 -42.63 -65.18
CA LEU A 22 8.08 -43.15 -64.01
C LEU A 22 8.78 -42.77 -62.70
N LEU A 23 10.12 -42.85 -62.65
CA LEU A 23 10.91 -42.39 -61.49
C LEU A 23 10.72 -40.90 -61.23
N LEU A 24 10.78 -40.05 -62.26
CA LEU A 24 10.55 -38.61 -62.13
C LEU A 24 9.13 -38.30 -61.64
N LEU A 25 8.11 -39.00 -62.15
CA LEU A 25 6.73 -38.86 -61.69
C LEU A 25 6.57 -39.31 -60.23
N ALA A 26 7.18 -40.42 -59.83
CA ALA A 26 7.17 -40.91 -58.46
C ALA A 26 7.84 -39.91 -57.50
N LEU A 27 9.02 -39.40 -57.86
CA LEU A 27 9.71 -38.35 -57.10
C LEU A 27 8.90 -37.06 -57.01
N PHE A 28 8.24 -36.66 -58.10
CA PHE A 28 7.39 -35.47 -58.12
C PHE A 28 6.14 -35.66 -57.23
N ARG A 29 5.50 -36.83 -57.26
CA ARG A 29 4.38 -37.17 -56.38
C ARG A 29 4.82 -37.19 -54.91
N LEU A 30 5.97 -37.77 -54.61
CA LEU A 30 6.52 -37.83 -53.25
C LEU A 30 6.87 -36.42 -52.74
N ARG A 31 7.59 -35.62 -53.53
CA ARG A 31 7.89 -34.22 -53.19
C ARG A 31 6.62 -33.40 -52.97
N ARG A 32 5.62 -33.53 -53.84
CA ARG A 32 4.34 -32.84 -53.72
C ARG A 32 3.54 -33.28 -52.49
N SER A 33 3.65 -34.55 -52.10
CA SER A 33 3.05 -35.07 -50.86
C SER A 33 3.78 -34.53 -49.62
N SER A 34 5.11 -34.55 -49.61
CA SER A 34 5.93 -34.00 -48.53
C SER A 34 5.70 -32.51 -48.30
N SER A 35 5.51 -31.72 -49.37
CA SER A 35 5.17 -30.30 -49.26
C SER A 35 3.85 -30.08 -48.51
N LYS A 36 2.81 -30.88 -48.80
CA LYS A 36 1.52 -30.78 -48.10
C LYS A 36 1.64 -31.08 -46.61
N GLN A 37 2.46 -32.08 -46.26
CA GLN A 37 2.68 -32.44 -44.86
C GLN A 37 3.45 -31.34 -44.11
N ALA A 38 4.46 -30.74 -44.76
CA ALA A 38 5.19 -29.59 -44.22
C ALA A 38 4.28 -28.37 -44.00
N ASP A 39 3.34 -28.12 -44.91
CA ASP A 39 2.36 -27.03 -44.77
C ASP A 39 1.40 -27.25 -43.60
N TYR A 40 0.95 -28.49 -43.39
CA TYR A 40 0.12 -28.85 -42.24
C TYR A 40 0.84 -28.62 -40.91
N PHE A 41 2.08 -29.13 -40.78
CA PHE A 41 2.90 -28.88 -39.60
C PHE A 41 3.18 -27.39 -39.39
N ARG A 42 3.44 -26.62 -40.46
CA ARG A 42 3.58 -25.16 -40.38
C ARG A 42 2.31 -24.48 -39.89
N GLN A 43 1.12 -24.96 -40.29
CA GLN A 43 -0.15 -24.42 -39.78
C GLN A 43 -0.32 -24.72 -38.30
N GLN A 44 -0.02 -25.95 -37.85
CA GLN A 44 -0.09 -26.31 -36.42
C GLN A 44 0.88 -25.47 -35.58
N LEU A 45 2.13 -25.31 -36.02
CA LEU A 45 3.11 -24.46 -35.35
C LEU A 45 2.63 -23.02 -35.23
N ARG A 46 2.04 -22.46 -36.30
CA ARG A 46 1.44 -21.11 -36.26
C ARG A 46 0.24 -21.02 -35.33
N HIS A 47 -0.55 -22.08 -35.19
CA HIS A 47 -1.67 -22.10 -34.26
C HIS A 47 -1.17 -22.08 -32.82
N LEU A 48 -0.21 -22.95 -32.51
CA LEU A 48 0.36 -23.05 -31.18
C LEU A 48 1.09 -21.76 -30.77
N ASP A 49 1.83 -21.14 -31.70
CA ASP A 49 2.48 -19.85 -31.47
C ASP A 49 1.44 -18.74 -31.15
N LYS A 50 0.31 -18.72 -31.86
CA LYS A 50 -0.78 -17.78 -31.56
C LYS A 50 -1.40 -18.05 -30.18
N GLU A 51 -1.56 -19.30 -29.78
CA GLU A 51 -2.08 -19.65 -28.45
C GLU A 51 -1.11 -19.23 -27.33
N LEU A 52 0.19 -19.47 -27.52
CA LEU A 52 1.23 -19.00 -26.61
C LEU A 52 1.23 -17.48 -26.50
N GLN A 53 1.14 -16.76 -27.63
CA GLN A 53 1.06 -15.30 -27.61
C GLN A 53 -0.20 -14.79 -26.89
N LYS A 54 -1.35 -15.44 -27.08
CA LYS A 54 -2.59 -15.09 -26.35
C LYS A 54 -2.42 -15.30 -24.85
N SER A 55 -1.89 -16.45 -24.44
CA SER A 55 -1.64 -16.74 -23.03
C SER A 55 -0.63 -15.76 -22.42
N ASN A 56 0.45 -15.45 -23.12
CA ASN A 56 1.44 -14.48 -22.66
C ASN A 56 0.82 -13.08 -22.44
N LYS A 57 -0.05 -12.65 -23.37
CA LYS A 57 -0.80 -11.38 -23.20
C LYS A 57 -1.70 -11.41 -21.96
N GLN A 58 -2.41 -12.50 -21.71
CA GLN A 58 -3.24 -12.65 -20.50
C GLN A 58 -2.39 -12.60 -19.23
N VAL A 59 -1.23 -13.26 -19.22
CA VAL A 59 -0.29 -13.22 -18.08
C VAL A 59 0.22 -11.79 -17.84
N LEU A 60 0.53 -11.04 -18.90
CA LEU A 60 0.94 -9.64 -18.77
C LEU A 60 -0.18 -8.75 -18.22
N GLU A 61 -1.40 -8.96 -18.68
CA GLU A 61 -2.59 -8.26 -18.16
C GLU A 61 -2.80 -8.57 -16.67
N VAL A 62 -2.78 -9.84 -16.28
CA VAL A 62 -2.90 -10.26 -14.88
C VAL A 62 -1.78 -9.66 -14.02
N ARG A 63 -0.54 -9.64 -14.53
CA ARG A 63 0.58 -9.01 -13.83
C ARG A 63 0.33 -7.52 -13.58
N SER A 64 -0.21 -6.80 -14.57
CA SER A 64 -0.53 -5.38 -14.42
C SER A 64 -1.60 -5.15 -13.34
N VAL A 65 -2.65 -5.99 -13.32
CA VAL A 65 -3.71 -5.94 -12.31
C VAL A 65 -3.14 -6.24 -10.92
N MET A 66 -2.28 -7.24 -10.79
CA MET A 66 -1.65 -7.61 -9.51
C MET A 66 -0.78 -6.50 -8.95
N VAL A 67 -0.03 -5.78 -9.79
CA VAL A 67 0.76 -4.60 -9.37
C VAL A 67 -0.16 -3.50 -8.84
N GLY A 68 -1.26 -3.21 -9.52
CA GLY A 68 -2.24 -2.22 -9.06
C GLY A 68 -2.89 -2.63 -7.73
N LEU A 69 -3.22 -3.90 -7.57
CA LEU A 69 -3.77 -4.43 -6.31
C LEU A 69 -2.76 -4.33 -5.17
N GLY A 70 -1.47 -4.62 -5.43
CA GLY A 70 -0.40 -4.47 -4.45
C GLY A 70 -0.24 -3.04 -3.96
N GLN A 71 -0.34 -2.05 -4.86
CA GLN A 71 -0.34 -0.63 -4.48
C GLN A 71 -1.52 -0.29 -3.58
N LYS A 72 -2.73 -0.79 -3.89
CA LYS A 72 -3.92 -0.56 -3.08
C LYS A 72 -3.84 -1.20 -1.70
N VAL A 73 -3.30 -2.41 -1.60
CA VAL A 73 -3.04 -3.08 -0.31
C VAL A 73 -2.02 -2.29 0.50
N SER A 74 -0.96 -1.79 -0.13
CA SER A 74 0.03 -0.94 0.54
C SER A 74 -0.57 0.37 1.06
N GLU A 75 -1.42 1.02 0.27
CA GLU A 75 -2.14 2.23 0.67
C GLU A 75 -3.07 1.96 1.86
N GLN A 76 -3.80 0.85 1.85
CA GLN A 76 -4.64 0.43 2.98
C GLN A 76 -3.82 0.09 4.23
N GLN A 77 -2.66 -0.56 4.07
CA GLN A 77 -1.75 -0.87 5.16
C GLN A 77 -1.28 0.41 5.86
N ASP A 78 -0.93 1.45 5.09
CA ASP A 78 -0.50 2.75 5.62
C ASP A 78 -1.62 3.45 6.39
N ILE A 79 -2.85 3.43 5.84
CA ILE A 79 -4.04 3.94 6.53
C ILE A 79 -4.26 3.21 7.86
N ILE A 80 -4.15 1.87 7.88
CA ILE A 80 -4.32 1.08 9.10
C ILE A 80 -3.26 1.44 10.14
N LEU A 81 -1.99 1.62 9.74
CA LEU A 81 -0.92 2.03 10.64
C LEU A 81 -1.19 3.39 11.26
N HIS A 82 -1.57 4.38 10.44
CA HIS A 82 -1.92 5.70 10.93
C HIS A 82 -3.14 5.66 11.87
N LEU A 83 -4.17 4.88 11.54
CA LEU A 83 -5.32 4.68 12.44
C LEU A 83 -4.89 4.07 13.76
N ASN A 84 -4.02 3.06 13.75
CA ASN A 84 -3.56 2.41 14.97
C ASN A 84 -2.81 3.40 15.88
N GLU A 85 -1.95 4.23 15.30
CA GLU A 85 -1.26 5.30 16.02
C GLU A 85 -2.26 6.28 16.67
N ARG A 86 -3.28 6.72 15.93
CA ARG A 86 -4.35 7.57 16.47
C ARG A 86 -5.16 6.90 17.57
N LEU A 87 -5.48 5.61 17.42
CA LEU A 87 -6.16 4.85 18.47
C LEU A 87 -5.31 4.80 19.74
N LYS A 88 -3.99 4.59 19.60
CA LYS A 88 -3.07 4.56 20.74
C LYS A 88 -2.96 5.92 21.44
N GLU A 89 -2.93 7.02 20.68
CA GLU A 89 -2.99 8.37 21.24
C GLU A 89 -4.30 8.59 22.03
N LEU A 90 -5.43 8.17 21.47
CA LEU A 90 -6.74 8.31 22.11
C LEU A 90 -6.90 7.42 23.34
N GLU A 91 -6.40 6.18 23.30
CA GLU A 91 -6.42 5.25 24.44
C GLU A 91 -5.61 5.81 25.61
N ASN A 92 -4.42 6.36 25.35
CA ASN A 92 -3.63 7.02 26.38
C ASN A 92 -4.36 8.23 26.97
N ALA A 93 -4.94 9.08 26.12
CA ALA A 93 -5.68 10.26 26.57
C ALA A 93 -6.95 9.91 27.39
N ASP A 94 -7.67 8.84 27.03
CA ASP A 94 -8.84 8.37 27.79
C ASP A 94 -8.44 7.79 29.15
N THR A 95 -7.32 7.06 29.20
CA THR A 95 -6.75 6.52 30.44
C THR A 95 -6.42 7.67 31.40
N ASP A 96 -5.68 8.68 30.95
CA ASP A 96 -5.35 9.87 31.74
C ASP A 96 -6.62 10.61 32.16
N GLY A 97 -7.56 10.86 31.23
CA GLY A 97 -8.81 11.55 31.51
C GLY A 97 -9.66 10.87 32.59
N ARG A 98 -9.69 9.53 32.62
CA ARG A 98 -10.37 8.75 33.66
C ARG A 98 -9.71 8.90 35.03
N LEU A 99 -8.37 8.88 35.09
CA LEU A 99 -7.60 9.12 36.31
C LEU A 99 -7.87 10.53 36.87
N TYR A 100 -7.81 11.56 36.03
CA TYR A 100 -8.08 12.95 36.42
C TYR A 100 -9.54 13.17 36.86
N THR A 101 -10.51 12.57 36.16
CA THR A 101 -11.93 12.67 36.53
C THR A 101 -12.19 12.03 37.89
N ARG A 102 -11.56 10.87 38.16
CA ARG A 102 -11.64 10.18 39.45
C ARG A 102 -11.00 11.01 40.56
N ALA A 103 -9.80 11.54 40.34
CA ALA A 103 -9.09 12.38 41.29
C ALA A 103 -9.85 13.66 41.63
N SER A 104 -10.43 14.34 40.63
CA SER A 104 -11.27 15.53 40.84
C SER A 104 -12.46 15.25 41.76
N LYS A 105 -13.07 14.06 41.65
CA LYS A 105 -14.18 13.65 42.52
C LYS A 105 -13.71 13.43 43.97
N MET A 106 -12.58 12.77 44.18
CA MET A 106 -12.02 12.54 45.53
C MET A 106 -11.55 13.83 46.20
N VAL A 107 -10.93 14.74 45.45
CA VAL A 107 -10.55 16.08 45.94
C VAL A 107 -11.77 16.90 46.36
N LYS A 108 -12.90 16.83 45.64
CA LYS A 108 -14.16 17.48 46.05
C LYS A 108 -14.76 16.91 47.33
N LEU A 109 -14.53 15.62 47.60
CA LEU A 109 -14.95 14.94 48.84
C LEU A 109 -13.99 15.20 50.02
N GLY A 110 -12.86 15.88 49.78
CA GLY A 110 -11.90 16.27 50.81
C GLY A 110 -10.77 15.25 51.05
N ALA A 111 -10.49 14.37 50.09
CA ALA A 111 -9.36 13.44 50.16
C ALA A 111 -8.01 14.17 50.33
N ASP A 112 -7.09 13.53 51.08
CA ASP A 112 -5.74 14.05 51.33
C ASP A 112 -4.76 13.75 50.17
N ILE A 113 -3.61 14.43 50.15
CA ILE A 113 -2.55 14.23 49.13
C ILE A 113 -2.12 12.77 49.03
N ASN A 114 -1.92 12.08 50.16
CA ASN A 114 -1.39 10.71 50.14
C ASN A 114 -2.43 9.72 49.60
N GLU A 115 -3.71 9.94 49.92
CA GLU A 115 -4.83 9.13 49.42
C GLU A 115 -5.00 9.30 47.91
N LEU A 116 -4.76 10.50 47.38
CA LEU A 116 -4.81 10.76 45.94
C LEU A 116 -3.66 10.11 45.17
N ILE A 117 -2.47 10.04 45.77
CA ILE A 117 -1.29 9.41 45.17
C ILE A 117 -1.48 7.89 45.11
N GLU A 118 -1.97 7.26 46.17
CA GLU A 118 -2.17 5.80 46.20
C GLU A 118 -3.34 5.34 45.32
N GLU A 119 -4.48 6.06 45.32
CA GLU A 119 -5.71 5.56 44.69
C GLU A 119 -5.90 6.03 43.23
N CYS A 120 -5.28 7.15 42.83
CA CYS A 120 -5.29 7.64 41.43
C CYS A 120 -3.94 7.50 40.73
N GLU A 121 -2.92 6.95 41.39
CA GLU A 121 -1.56 6.77 40.86
C GLU A 121 -0.95 8.06 40.29
N LEU A 122 -1.35 9.21 40.85
CA LEU A 122 -0.89 10.52 40.39
C LEU A 122 0.47 10.89 41.01
N PRO A 123 1.38 11.52 40.28
CA PRO A 123 2.61 12.05 40.83
C PRO A 123 2.32 13.17 41.85
N LYS A 124 3.18 13.28 42.88
CA LYS A 124 3.01 14.22 43.99
C LYS A 124 2.75 15.67 43.57
N ALA A 125 3.45 16.15 42.53
CA ALA A 125 3.30 17.50 42.03
C ALA A 125 1.90 17.78 41.42
N GLU A 126 1.27 16.79 40.79
CA GLU A 126 -0.07 16.91 40.20
C GLU A 126 -1.17 16.85 41.27
N ALA A 127 -1.00 16.01 42.29
CA ALA A 127 -1.90 15.94 43.44
C ALA A 127 -1.91 17.25 44.25
N GLU A 128 -0.73 17.82 44.50
CA GLU A 128 -0.57 19.13 45.14
C GLU A 128 -1.26 20.26 44.35
N LEU A 129 -1.09 20.25 43.02
CA LEU A 129 -1.74 21.20 42.13
C LEU A 129 -3.27 21.07 42.19
N MET A 130 -3.83 19.85 42.09
CA MET A 130 -5.28 19.59 42.15
C MET A 130 -5.91 20.12 43.45
N LEU A 131 -5.27 19.89 44.60
CA LEU A 131 -5.74 20.41 45.88
C LEU A 131 -5.63 21.92 45.99
N SER A 132 -4.54 22.52 45.46
CA SER A 132 -4.39 23.98 45.44
C SER A 132 -5.47 24.65 44.57
N LEU A 133 -5.81 24.05 43.42
CA LEU A 133 -6.87 24.52 42.55
C LEU A 133 -8.24 24.44 43.24
N GLN A 134 -8.54 23.34 43.94
CA GLN A 134 -9.77 23.22 44.70
C GLN A 134 -9.84 24.21 45.87
N LYS A 135 -8.73 24.47 46.58
CA LYS A 135 -8.65 25.51 47.62
C LYS A 135 -8.95 26.90 47.06
N LYS A 136 -8.46 27.19 45.86
CA LYS A 136 -8.73 28.45 45.13
C LYS A 136 -10.17 28.55 44.66
N LEU A 137 -10.75 27.46 44.12
CA LEU A 137 -12.15 27.38 43.67
C LEU A 137 -13.15 27.44 44.83
N SER A 138 -12.80 26.89 45.99
CA SER A 138 -13.61 26.93 47.22
C SER A 138 -13.44 28.25 48.02
N GLY A 139 -12.75 29.25 47.45
CA GLY A 139 -12.66 30.61 48.00
C GLY A 139 -11.67 30.79 49.16
N LYS A 140 -10.76 29.82 49.40
CA LYS A 140 -9.75 29.91 50.47
C LYS A 140 -8.48 30.66 50.05
N GLU A 141 -8.30 30.95 48.75
CA GLU A 141 -7.12 31.66 48.24
C GLU A 141 -7.44 32.38 46.91
N ALA A 142 -6.94 33.61 46.73
CA ALA A 142 -7.24 34.43 45.55
C ALA A 142 -6.59 33.85 44.28
N ILE A 143 -7.40 33.65 43.24
CA ILE A 143 -6.94 33.14 41.94
C ILE A 143 -6.14 34.26 41.26
N PRO A 144 -4.82 34.09 40.97
CA PRO A 144 -4.15 35.02 40.07
C PRO A 144 -4.79 34.90 38.69
N PRO A 145 -5.09 36.02 38.01
CA PRO A 145 -5.77 35.98 36.72
C PRO A 145 -4.94 35.16 35.75
N LEU A 146 -5.57 34.15 35.12
CA LEU A 146 -4.97 33.37 34.05
C LEU A 146 -4.81 34.31 32.85
N THR A 147 -3.67 34.98 32.75
CA THR A 147 -3.31 35.76 31.58
C THR A 147 -2.95 34.78 30.47
N SER A 148 -3.75 34.74 29.40
CA SER A 148 -3.49 33.94 28.19
C SER A 148 -2.30 34.44 27.36
N HIS A 149 -1.52 35.41 27.85
CA HIS A 149 -0.37 35.99 27.15
C HIS A 149 0.83 36.17 28.09
N PRO A 150 2.02 35.64 27.75
CA PRO A 150 3.18 35.62 28.64
C PRO A 150 3.95 36.95 28.74
N GLU A 151 3.56 38.00 28.02
CA GLU A 151 4.30 39.27 28.02
C GLU A 151 3.41 40.49 28.25
N ARG A 152 3.20 40.85 29.51
CA ARG A 152 3.06 42.27 29.86
C ARG A 152 3.51 42.50 31.30
N LYS A 153 4.72 43.04 31.45
CA LYS A 153 5.29 43.48 32.73
C LYS A 153 4.26 44.35 33.47
N VAL A 154 3.95 43.95 34.70
CA VAL A 154 3.09 44.67 35.64
C VAL A 154 3.76 46.01 35.96
N ALA A 155 3.15 47.12 35.55
CA ALA A 155 3.51 48.44 36.02
C ALA A 155 2.92 48.64 37.42
N ALA A 156 3.79 48.91 38.40
CA ALA A 156 3.42 49.16 39.79
C ALA A 156 2.54 50.43 39.95
N PRO A 157 1.68 50.50 40.98
CA PRO A 157 0.82 51.66 41.20
C PRO A 157 1.58 52.77 41.93
N GLY A 158 1.89 53.85 41.22
CA GLY A 158 2.43 55.04 41.87
C GLY A 158 3.03 56.07 40.93
N GLU A 159 2.20 56.79 40.17
CA GLU A 159 2.61 58.13 39.74
C GLU A 159 1.40 59.06 39.53
N LYS A 160 1.31 60.09 40.37
CA LYS A 160 0.28 61.14 40.30
C LYS A 160 0.51 61.94 39.01
N ARG A 161 -0.37 61.80 38.02
CA ARG A 161 -0.38 62.69 36.84
C ARG A 161 -0.77 64.11 37.27
N PRO A 162 -0.01 65.16 36.94
CA PRO A 162 -0.44 66.53 37.19
C PRO A 162 -1.56 66.93 36.21
N ALA A 163 -2.56 67.63 36.73
CA ALA A 163 -3.69 68.14 35.97
C ALA A 163 -3.23 69.19 34.94
N ARG A 164 -3.54 68.95 33.67
CA ARG A 164 -3.26 69.88 32.57
C ARG A 164 -4.39 70.92 32.49
N LYS A 165 -4.09 72.20 32.72
CA LYS A 165 -5.03 73.31 32.49
C LYS A 165 -5.39 73.41 31.00
N PRO A 166 -6.62 73.84 30.65
CA PRO A 166 -6.98 74.10 29.26
C PRO A 166 -6.35 75.43 28.82
N SER A 167 -5.66 75.45 27.67
CA SER A 167 -5.26 76.71 27.02
C SER A 167 -6.39 77.21 26.13
N ARG A 168 -6.59 78.52 26.22
CA ARG A 168 -7.39 79.35 25.34
C ARG A 168 -6.77 79.41 23.94
#